data_AF-A0A1V3XWV5-F1
#
_entry.id   AF-A0A1V3XWV5-F1
#
_cell.length_a   1.000
_cell.length_b   1.000
_cell.length_c   1.000
_cell.angle_alpha   90.00
_cell.angle_beta   90.00
_cell.angle_gamma   90.00
#
_symmetry.space_group_name_H-M   'P 1'
#
loop_
_entity.id
_entity.type
_entity.pdbx_description
1 polymer ?
#
loop_
_entity_poly.entity_id
_entity_poly.type
_entity_poly.pdbx_seq_one_letter_code
_entity_poly.pdbx_strand_id
1 'polypeptide(L)'
;MTRSDNEPSRLRAVAETLAAEAAEFVRGRRAEIFGLHPATDSGDAVRTKTTPTDPVTVVDTDTERLLRERLVQLRPGDPILGEEGGAQQTRRPRRPTP
;
A
#
# COMPACT_ATOMS: atom_id res chain seq x y z
N MET A 1 -15.28 -6.34 -16.62
CA MET A 1 -15.90 -6.62 -15.32
C MET A 1 -17.40 -6.84 -15.51
N THR A 2 -17.92 -7.95 -15.02
CA THR A 2 -19.31 -8.39 -15.14
C THR A 2 -20.06 -8.21 -13.82
N ARG A 3 -21.39 -8.35 -13.83
CA ARG A 3 -22.20 -8.31 -12.59
C ARG A 3 -21.77 -9.41 -11.61
N SER A 4 -21.39 -10.59 -12.11
CA SER A 4 -20.89 -11.72 -11.32
C SER A 4 -19.57 -11.38 -10.61
N ASP A 5 -18.71 -10.57 -11.22
CA ASP A 5 -17.43 -10.13 -10.61
C ASP A 5 -17.65 -9.20 -9.42
N ASN A 6 -18.82 -8.55 -9.35
CA ASN A 6 -19.20 -7.63 -8.29
C ASN A 6 -20.07 -8.29 -7.20
N GLU A 7 -20.23 -9.61 -7.24
CA GLU A 7 -20.95 -10.31 -6.18
C GLU A 7 -20.23 -10.12 -4.83
N PRO A 8 -20.96 -9.83 -3.74
CA PRO A 8 -20.36 -9.54 -2.43
C PRO A 8 -19.40 -10.63 -1.94
N SER A 9 -19.71 -11.91 -2.22
CA SER A 9 -18.87 -13.04 -1.84
C SER A 9 -17.52 -13.05 -2.56
N ARG A 10 -17.48 -12.67 -3.84
CA ARG A 10 -16.23 -12.54 -4.61
C ARG A 10 -15.41 -11.35 -4.15
N LEU A 11 -16.06 -10.20 -3.94
CA LEU A 11 -15.40 -9.01 -3.41
C LEU A 11 -14.76 -9.29 -2.04
N ARG A 12 -15.48 -10.00 -1.16
CA ARG A 12 -14.97 -10.44 0.15
C ARG A 12 -13.74 -11.33 0.00
N ALA A 13 -13.79 -12.34 -0.87
CA ALA A 13 -12.66 -13.25 -1.06
C ALA A 13 -11.39 -12.50 -1.55
N VAL A 14 -11.55 -11.53 -2.46
CA VAL A 14 -10.46 -10.66 -2.90
C VAL A 14 -9.92 -9.83 -1.74
N ALA A 15 -10.78 -9.20 -0.96
CA ALA A 15 -10.38 -8.38 0.19
C ALA A 15 -9.62 -9.20 1.25
N GLU A 16 -10.08 -10.41 1.56
CA GLU A 16 -9.42 -11.30 2.53
C GLU A 16 -8.04 -11.74 2.05
N THR A 17 -7.89 -12.05 0.76
CA THR A 17 -6.61 -12.39 0.15
C THR A 17 -5.63 -11.23 0.27
N LEU A 18 -6.06 -10.02 -0.11
CA LEU A 18 -5.24 -8.82 -0.05
C LEU A 18 -4.86 -8.44 1.39
N ALA A 19 -5.78 -8.60 2.34
CA ALA A 19 -5.50 -8.35 3.75
C ALA A 19 -4.44 -9.31 4.31
N ALA A 20 -4.48 -10.59 3.91
CA ALA A 20 -3.46 -11.56 4.31
C ALA A 20 -2.09 -11.24 3.70
N GLU A 21 -2.04 -10.95 2.39
CA GLU A 21 -0.81 -10.54 1.69
C GLU A 21 -0.19 -9.27 2.32
N ALA A 22 -1.02 -8.25 2.59
CA ALA A 22 -0.57 -7.02 3.25
C ALA A 22 -0.05 -7.27 4.67
N ALA A 23 -0.72 -8.12 5.46
CA ALA A 23 -0.26 -8.45 6.80
C ALA A 23 1.10 -9.17 6.80
N GLU A 24 1.34 -10.07 5.85
CA GLU A 24 2.65 -10.71 5.66
C GLU A 24 3.73 -9.69 5.29
N PHE A 25 3.43 -8.82 4.34
CA PHE A 25 4.34 -7.77 3.90
C PHE A 25 4.72 -6.82 5.05
N VAL A 26 3.73 -6.32 5.80
CA VAL A 26 3.95 -5.43 6.95
C VAL A 26 4.82 -6.12 8.01
N ARG A 27 4.59 -7.41 8.31
CA ARG A 27 5.44 -8.16 9.25
C ARG A 27 6.89 -8.21 8.79
N GLY A 28 7.14 -8.48 7.50
CA GLY A 28 8.48 -8.50 6.92
C GLY A 28 9.17 -7.12 6.98
N ARG A 29 8.49 -6.07 6.50
CA ARG A 29 9.05 -4.71 6.48
C ARG A 29 9.33 -4.15 7.87
N ARG A 30 8.46 -4.43 8.85
CA ARG A 30 8.72 -4.05 10.25
C ARG A 30 9.94 -4.79 10.80
N ALA A 31 10.10 -6.08 10.51
CA ALA A 31 11.29 -6.81 10.93
C ALA A 31 12.57 -6.26 10.29
N GLU A 32 12.53 -5.80 9.03
CA GLU A 32 13.67 -5.15 8.37
C GLU A 32 13.99 -3.79 9.00
N ILE A 33 12.99 -2.93 9.19
CA ILE A 33 13.17 -1.57 9.70
C ILE A 33 13.60 -1.55 11.17
N PHE A 34 13.01 -2.43 12.00
CA PHE A 34 13.27 -2.47 13.43
C PHE A 34 14.30 -3.54 13.84
N GLY A 35 14.50 -4.61 13.06
CA GLY A 35 15.44 -5.70 13.36
C GLY A 35 16.87 -5.47 12.87
N LEU A 36 17.11 -4.47 12.01
CA LEU A 36 18.46 -3.99 11.67
C LEU A 36 19.09 -3.09 12.75
N HIS A 37 18.39 -2.85 13.87
CA HIS A 37 18.97 -2.33 15.10
C HIS A 37 19.17 -3.49 16.09
N PRO A 38 20.21 -4.34 15.93
CA PRO A 38 20.69 -5.05 17.09
C PRO A 38 21.11 -3.98 18.10
N ALA A 39 20.65 -4.11 19.33
CA ALA A 39 21.14 -3.35 20.46
C ALA A 39 22.61 -3.72 20.75
N THR A 40 23.50 -3.45 19.81
CA THR A 40 24.93 -3.45 20.03
C THR A 40 25.31 -2.02 20.35
N ASP A 41 25.62 -1.80 21.61
CA ASP A 41 26.48 -0.71 22.08
C ASP A 41 27.51 -0.33 21.03
N SER A 42 27.41 0.90 20.53
CA SER A 42 28.55 1.79 20.28
C SER A 42 28.00 3.13 19.85
N GLY A 43 28.23 4.13 20.70
CA GLY A 43 28.01 5.52 20.34
C GLY A 43 28.72 5.87 19.03
N ASP A 44 28.22 6.93 18.41
CA ASP A 44 28.89 7.71 17.35
C ASP A 44 28.61 7.38 15.88
N ALA A 45 27.58 6.57 15.56
CA ALA A 45 27.13 6.36 14.17
C ALA A 45 25.74 6.96 13.85
N VAL A 46 25.27 7.93 14.63
CA VAL A 46 24.10 8.77 14.26
C VAL A 46 24.56 9.82 13.24
N ARG A 47 25.04 9.35 12.08
CA ARG A 47 25.24 10.19 10.90
C ARG A 47 24.37 9.68 9.76
N THR A 48 23.21 10.31 9.68
CA THR A 48 22.55 10.70 8.43
C THR A 48 22.03 9.54 7.58
N LYS A 49 20.88 9.01 7.99
CA LYS A 49 19.73 9.00 7.09
C LYS A 49 18.57 9.75 7.74
N THR A 50 18.78 11.05 7.83
CA THR A 50 17.80 12.07 8.13
C THR A 50 16.78 12.08 6.99
N THR A 51 15.69 11.34 7.15
CA THR A 51 14.41 11.74 6.55
C THR A 51 13.36 11.51 7.63
N PRO A 52 12.64 12.56 8.09
CA PRO A 52 11.64 12.47 9.14
C PRO A 52 10.34 11.86 8.60
N THR A 53 10.44 10.71 7.92
CA THR A 53 9.30 9.86 7.65
C THR A 53 9.21 8.90 8.82
N ASP A 54 8.17 9.04 9.63
CA ASP A 54 7.81 8.05 10.63
C ASP A 54 7.91 6.65 9.98
N PRO A 55 8.71 5.72 10.52
CA PRO A 55 8.85 4.38 9.95
C PRO A 55 7.49 3.69 9.76
N VAL A 56 6.47 4.08 10.53
CA VAL A 56 5.07 3.66 10.32
C VAL A 56 4.53 4.17 8.98
N THR A 57 4.64 5.46 8.68
CA THR A 57 4.23 6.05 7.39
C THR A 57 4.92 5.41 6.18
N VAL A 58 6.19 5.00 6.31
CA VAL A 58 6.91 4.30 5.22
C VAL A 58 6.29 2.92 4.96
N VAL A 59 6.03 2.16 6.02
CA VAL A 59 5.39 0.83 5.90
C VAL A 59 3.98 0.96 5.35
N ASP A 60 3.22 1.96 5.77
CA ASP A 60 1.86 2.21 5.28
C ASP A 60 1.86 2.58 3.79
N THR A 61 2.76 3.48 3.35
CA THR A 61 2.92 3.84 1.93
C THR A 61 3.31 2.64 1.07
N ASP A 62 4.27 1.83 1.52
CA ASP A 62 4.70 0.63 0.80
C ASP A 62 3.57 -0.41 0.72
N THR A 63 2.77 -0.54 1.78
CA THR A 63 1.62 -1.46 1.83
C THR A 63 0.52 -1.00 0.88
N GLU A 64 0.22 0.31 0.82
CA GLU A 64 -0.74 0.85 -0.14
C GLU A 64 -0.30 0.58 -1.58
N ARG A 65 0.99 0.74 -1.89
CA ARG A 65 1.53 0.45 -3.23
C ARG A 65 1.34 -1.03 -3.61
N LEU A 66 1.65 -1.96 -2.70
CA LEU A 66 1.42 -3.39 -2.91
C LEU A 66 -0.06 -3.66 -3.20
N LEU A 67 -0.96 -3.12 -2.39
CA LEU A 67 -2.40 -3.32 -2.56
C LEU A 67 -2.90 -2.79 -3.91
N ARG A 68 -2.41 -1.62 -4.35
CA ARG A 68 -2.72 -1.07 -5.67
C ARG A 68 -2.26 -1.97 -6.81
N GLU A 69 -1.02 -2.46 -6.76
CA GLU A 69 -0.48 -3.37 -7.78
C GLU A 69 -1.29 -4.66 -7.88
N ARG A 70 -1.68 -5.24 -6.73
CA ARG A 70 -2.48 -6.47 -6.68
C ARG A 70 -3.92 -6.25 -7.13
N LEU A 71 -4.55 -5.13 -6.76
CA LEU A 71 -5.89 -4.78 -7.21
C LEU A 71 -5.95 -4.55 -8.72
N VAL A 72 -4.93 -3.94 -9.33
CA VAL A 72 -4.85 -3.79 -10.79
C VAL A 72 -4.81 -5.15 -11.50
N GLN A 73 -4.15 -6.15 -10.90
CA GLN A 73 -4.08 -7.51 -11.46
C GLN A 73 -5.39 -8.29 -11.25
N LEU A 74 -5.97 -8.23 -10.06
CA LEU A 74 -7.17 -9.01 -9.69
C LEU A 74 -8.46 -8.38 -10.20
N ARG A 75 -8.51 -7.05 -10.31
CA ARG A 75 -9.70 -6.27 -10.66
C ARG A 75 -9.33 -5.11 -11.61
N PRO A 76 -8.88 -5.42 -12.84
CA PRO A 76 -8.48 -4.40 -13.79
C PRO A 76 -9.64 -3.46 -14.12
N GLY A 77 -9.39 -2.15 -13.99
CA GLY A 77 -10.34 -1.09 -14.29
C GLY A 77 -11.13 -0.57 -13.09
N ASP A 78 -10.98 -1.16 -11.90
CA ASP A 78 -11.61 -0.62 -10.70
C ASP A 78 -10.88 0.63 -10.18
N PRO A 79 -11.64 1.70 -9.82
CA PRO A 79 -11.04 2.87 -9.22
C PRO A 79 -10.56 2.54 -7.80
N ILE A 80 -9.34 2.96 -7.46
CA ILE A 80 -8.75 2.75 -6.14
C ILE A 80 -8.62 4.10 -5.43
N LEU A 81 -9.27 4.23 -4.28
CA LEU A 81 -9.14 5.34 -3.34
C LEU A 81 -8.33 4.85 -2.13
N GLY A 82 -7.12 5.36 -1.97
CA GLY A 82 -6.23 5.09 -0.82
C GLY A 82 -6.00 6.35 0.01
N GLU A 83 -5.42 6.18 1.19
CA GLU A 83 -5.16 7.27 2.15
C GLU A 83 -3.93 8.10 1.76
N GLU A 84 -2.87 7.46 1.25
CA GLU A 84 -1.62 8.12 0.85
C GLU A 84 -1.66 8.58 -0.62
N GLY A 85 -2.27 7.78 -1.50
CA GLY A 85 -2.31 8.04 -2.94
C GLY A 85 -3.59 8.70 -3.46
N GLY A 86 -4.60 8.92 -2.59
CA GLY A 86 -5.90 9.48 -2.96
C GLY A 86 -6.65 8.68 -4.04
N ALA A 87 -7.67 9.29 -4.64
CA ALA A 87 -8.34 8.77 -5.84
C ALA A 87 -7.49 9.09 -7.08
N GLN A 88 -6.43 8.33 -7.32
CA GLN A 88 -5.79 8.33 -8.64
C GLN A 88 -6.70 7.62 -9.64
N GLN A 89 -7.80 8.29 -9.98
CA GLN A 89 -8.55 8.03 -11.20
C GLN A 89 -7.86 8.80 -12.32
N THR A 90 -7.68 8.16 -13.46
CA THR A 90 -7.54 8.83 -14.75
C THR A 90 -8.55 9.98 -14.79
N ARG A 91 -8.09 11.22 -14.62
CA ARG A 91 -8.95 12.40 -14.76
C ARG A 91 -9.50 12.35 -16.18
N ARG A 92 -10.79 12.07 -16.35
CA ARG A 92 -11.44 12.34 -17.64
C ARG A 92 -11.21 13.82 -17.94
N PRO A 93 -10.75 14.20 -19.14
CA PRO A 93 -10.57 15.60 -19.48
C PRO A 93 -11.94 16.29 -19.35
N ARG A 94 -11.97 17.37 -18.56
CA ARG A 94 -13.13 18.24 -18.49
C ARG A 94 -13.43 18.73 -19.91
N ARG A 95 -14.59 18.35 -20.43
CA ARG A 95 -15.07 18.84 -21.73
C ARG A 95 -15.21 20.36 -21.64
N PRO A 96 -14.62 21.15 -22.54
CA PRO A 96 -14.82 22.59 -22.52
C PRO A 96 -16.29 22.88 -22.77
N THR A 97 -16.91 23.63 -21.86
CA THR A 97 -18.23 24.24 -22.05
C THR A 97 -18.14 25.27 -23.18
N PRO A 98 -19.17 25.36 -24.06
CA PRO A 98 -19.19 26.25 -25.20
C PRO A 98 -19.23 27.73 -24.81
#